data_AF-A0A538L6F8-F1
#
_entry.id   AF-A0A538L6F8-F1
#
_cell.length_a   1.000
_cell.length_b   1.000
_cell.length_c   1.000
_cell.angle_alpha   90.00
_cell.angle_beta   90.00
_cell.angle_gamma   90.00
#
_symmetry.space_group_name_H-M   'P 1'
#
loop_
_entity.id
_entity.type
_entity.pdbx_description
1 polymer ?
#
loop_
_entity_poly.entity_id
_entity_poly.type
_entity_poly.pdbx_seq_one_letter_code
_entity_poly.pdbx_strand_id
1 'polypeptide(L)'
;MRHAGFAPIALAIVLAVDAAVVAAVLRRRRGAQALCPARPARRLLGIGRPIGFQRVPRRVLLATAAASAILATAGVLEGAALWIVALLILGPWVPAVYVEGAWKYEHYGVYALFVGIVVLQVGHMGEHTMQVSQLMVTHGTLARSHGVFGQLDFETVHFFWDSAIWLSLCFLLFRFARGNPWLWVAFAAASLHEVEHLYLYWLYQFHQSFYLHGGFEGIMGNGGVIGSPLARPYLHFAYNLIVVTPMVLALWDETRRLVASPSPPVQSAMVPA
;
A
#
# COMPACT_ATOMS: atom_id res chain seq x y z
N MET A 1 -20.43 -25.38 7.57
CA MET A 1 -21.54 -24.39 7.43
C MET A 1 -21.57 -23.32 8.52
N ARG A 2 -21.36 -23.60 9.82
CA ARG A 2 -21.44 -22.57 10.89
C ARG A 2 -20.44 -21.40 10.74
N HIS A 3 -19.24 -21.67 10.19
CA HIS A 3 -18.20 -20.65 10.04
C HIS A 3 -18.34 -19.77 8.79
N ALA A 4 -19.25 -20.08 7.86
CA ALA A 4 -19.48 -19.25 6.67
C ALA A 4 -20.33 -18.00 6.99
N GLY A 5 -21.03 -18.00 8.13
CA GLY A 5 -21.97 -16.93 8.50
C GLY A 5 -21.32 -15.57 8.79
N PHE A 6 -20.00 -15.50 9.01
CA PHE A 6 -19.31 -14.23 9.22
C PHE A 6 -18.92 -13.53 7.91
N ALA A 7 -18.77 -14.24 6.80
CA ALA A 7 -18.47 -13.64 5.49
C ALA A 7 -19.47 -12.53 5.08
N PRO A 8 -20.82 -12.71 5.20
CA PRO A 8 -21.75 -11.63 4.91
C PRO A 8 -21.67 -10.45 5.91
N ILE A 9 -21.21 -10.69 7.15
CA ILE A 9 -21.00 -9.62 8.14
C ILE A 9 -19.78 -8.79 7.76
N ALA A 10 -18.65 -9.43 7.42
CA ALA A 10 -17.46 -8.77 6.89
C ALA A 10 -17.80 -7.91 5.66
N LEU A 11 -18.55 -8.47 4.71
CA LEU A 11 -19.04 -7.74 3.55
C LEU A 11 -19.90 -6.52 3.94
N ALA A 12 -20.85 -6.69 4.87
CA ALA A 12 -21.71 -5.60 5.31
C ALA A 12 -20.92 -4.46 5.98
N ILE A 13 -19.89 -4.78 6.76
CA ILE A 13 -18.99 -3.78 7.37
C ILE A 13 -18.30 -2.95 6.29
N VAL A 14 -17.65 -3.60 5.33
CA VAL A 14 -16.94 -2.92 4.24
C VAL A 14 -17.90 -2.06 3.42
N LEU A 15 -19.05 -2.61 3.01
CA LEU A 15 -20.04 -1.86 2.23
C LEU A 15 -20.61 -0.65 2.98
N ALA A 16 -20.79 -0.73 4.31
CA ALA A 16 -21.27 0.38 5.11
C ALA A 16 -20.26 1.53 5.14
N VAL A 17 -18.98 1.22 5.36
CA VAL A 17 -17.89 2.22 5.34
C VAL A 17 -17.73 2.80 3.94
N ASP A 18 -17.72 1.96 2.91
CA ASP A 18 -17.57 2.38 1.52
C ASP A 18 -18.70 3.32 1.10
N ALA A 19 -19.95 2.99 1.44
CA ALA A 19 -21.10 3.84 1.15
C ALA A 19 -20.99 5.20 1.84
N ALA A 20 -20.52 5.25 3.09
CA ALA A 20 -20.30 6.49 3.81
C ALA A 20 -19.22 7.37 3.14
N VAL A 21 -18.09 6.77 2.75
CA VAL A 21 -16.98 7.46 2.07
C VAL A 21 -17.42 7.97 0.70
N VAL A 22 -18.07 7.13 -0.11
CA VAL A 22 -18.60 7.51 -1.43
C VAL A 22 -19.59 8.67 -1.28
N ALA A 23 -20.52 8.59 -0.33
CA ALA A 23 -21.48 9.65 -0.07
C ALA A 23 -20.77 10.96 0.32
N ALA A 24 -19.76 10.91 1.20
CA ALA A 24 -18.98 12.09 1.59
C ALA A 24 -18.23 12.71 0.40
N VAL A 25 -17.57 11.89 -0.43
CA VAL A 25 -16.87 12.34 -1.64
C VAL A 25 -17.83 12.99 -2.62
N LEU A 26 -19.00 12.38 -2.87
CA LEU A 26 -19.99 12.91 -3.80
C LEU A 26 -20.60 14.22 -3.29
N ARG A 27 -20.92 14.33 -1.98
CA ARG A 27 -21.40 15.58 -1.36
C ARG A 27 -20.37 16.71 -1.53
N ARG A 28 -19.10 16.43 -1.23
CA ARG A 28 -18.01 17.41 -1.42
C ARG A 28 -17.89 17.87 -2.87
N ARG A 29 -17.99 16.95 -3.82
CA ARG A 29 -17.92 17.28 -5.27
C ARG A 29 -19.05 18.19 -5.72
N ARG A 30 -20.28 17.92 -5.27
CA ARG A 30 -21.44 18.77 -5.58
C ARG A 30 -21.25 20.21 -5.08
N GLY A 31 -20.72 20.37 -3.87
CA GLY A 31 -20.39 21.70 -3.33
C GLY A 31 -19.28 22.42 -4.10
N ALA A 32 -18.25 21.70 -4.57
CA ALA A 32 -17.12 22.28 -5.29
C ALA A 32 -17.39 22.57 -6.78
N GLN A 33 -18.29 21.83 -7.44
CA GLN A 33 -18.66 22.06 -8.85
C GLN A 33 -19.41 23.37 -9.08
N ALA A 34 -19.98 23.97 -8.03
CA ALA A 34 -20.67 25.26 -8.13
C ALA A 34 -19.74 26.46 -8.39
N LEU A 35 -18.40 26.29 -8.38
CA LEU A 35 -17.46 27.42 -8.24
C LEU A 35 -16.30 27.51 -9.26
N CYS A 36 -16.14 26.64 -10.27
CA CYS A 36 -15.01 26.83 -11.20
C CYS A 36 -15.17 26.22 -12.61
N PRO A 37 -14.81 26.98 -13.67
CA PRO A 37 -14.74 26.48 -15.05
C PRO A 37 -13.52 25.57 -15.30
N ALA A 38 -13.60 24.81 -16.40
CA ALA A 38 -12.61 23.81 -16.80
C ALA A 38 -11.21 24.40 -17.07
N ARG A 39 -10.17 23.75 -16.54
CA ARG A 39 -8.77 24.14 -16.78
C ARG A 39 -8.25 23.55 -18.10
N PRO A 40 -7.51 24.33 -18.91
CA PRO A 40 -6.90 23.84 -20.14
C PRO A 40 -5.73 22.90 -19.84
N ALA A 41 -5.55 21.90 -20.71
CA ALA A 41 -4.41 20.99 -20.68
C ALA A 41 -3.13 21.74 -21.06
N ARG A 42 -2.06 21.66 -20.24
CA ARG A 42 -0.76 22.22 -20.63
C ARG A 42 0.46 21.54 -20.02
N ARG A 43 1.45 21.39 -20.91
CA ARG A 43 2.88 20.97 -20.84
C ARG A 43 3.36 20.09 -19.68
N LEU A 44 3.83 18.90 -20.06
CA LEU A 44 4.67 17.98 -19.28
C LEU A 44 6.02 18.64 -18.96
N LEU A 45 6.15 19.23 -17.78
CA LEU A 45 7.45 19.40 -17.13
C LEU A 45 7.74 18.16 -16.26
N GLY A 46 9.01 17.91 -15.95
CA GLY A 46 9.51 16.61 -15.48
C GLY A 46 8.81 16.03 -14.25
N ILE A 47 8.12 14.90 -14.45
CA ILE A 47 7.37 14.12 -13.45
C ILE A 47 8.26 13.64 -12.29
N GLY A 48 9.58 13.52 -12.52
CA GLY A 48 10.52 13.00 -11.53
C GLY A 48 10.77 13.89 -10.31
N ARG A 49 10.44 15.20 -10.37
CA ARG A 49 10.77 16.13 -9.27
C ARG A 49 10.05 15.77 -7.96
N PRO A 50 8.71 15.71 -7.89
CA PRO A 50 8.01 15.45 -6.62
C PRO A 50 8.35 14.10 -5.97
N ILE A 51 8.72 13.11 -6.78
CA ILE A 51 9.00 11.73 -6.33
C ILE A 51 10.47 11.56 -5.92
N GLY A 52 11.43 12.18 -6.61
CA GLY A 52 12.87 12.03 -6.31
C GLY A 52 13.32 12.70 -5.02
N PHE A 53 14.51 12.35 -4.53
CA PHE A 53 15.15 13.01 -3.39
C PHE A 53 15.52 14.46 -3.73
N GLN A 54 15.07 15.42 -2.90
CA GLN A 54 15.31 16.84 -3.10
C GLN A 54 16.08 17.47 -1.94
N ARG A 55 15.81 17.05 -0.70
CA ARG A 55 16.44 17.60 0.50
C ARG A 55 17.74 16.89 0.83
N VAL A 56 17.79 15.58 0.63
CA VAL A 56 18.98 14.78 0.96
C VAL A 56 20.06 14.97 -0.13
N PRO A 57 21.27 15.44 0.22
CA PRO A 57 22.33 15.65 -0.77
C PRO A 57 22.76 14.34 -1.43
N ARG A 58 23.09 14.38 -2.73
CA ARG A 58 23.55 13.19 -3.49
C ARG A 58 24.71 12.45 -2.82
N ARG A 59 25.65 13.17 -2.21
CA ARG A 59 26.78 12.56 -1.46
C ARG A 59 26.31 11.69 -0.29
N VAL A 60 25.25 12.09 0.40
CA VAL A 60 24.66 11.32 1.49
C VAL A 60 23.98 10.08 0.92
N LEU A 61 23.23 10.20 -0.18
CA LEU A 61 22.61 9.05 -0.84
C LEU A 61 23.64 8.02 -1.31
N LEU A 62 24.76 8.47 -1.88
CA LEU A 62 25.85 7.60 -2.31
C LEU A 62 26.53 6.91 -1.11
N ALA A 63 26.77 7.66 -0.02
CA ALA A 63 27.34 7.09 1.20
C ALA A 63 26.39 6.07 1.85
N THR A 64 25.09 6.36 1.90
CA THR A 64 24.05 5.44 2.37
C THR A 64 24.02 4.17 1.51
N ALA A 65 24.03 4.30 0.18
CA ALA A 65 24.05 3.15 -0.71
C ALA A 65 25.31 2.30 -0.54
N ALA A 66 26.49 2.93 -0.40
CA ALA A 66 27.74 2.23 -0.14
C ALA A 66 27.72 1.49 1.20
N ALA A 67 27.21 2.14 2.26
CA ALA A 67 27.04 1.52 3.57
C ALA A 67 26.10 0.31 3.50
N SER A 68 24.94 0.43 2.85
CA SER A 68 24.01 -0.69 2.63
C SER A 68 24.68 -1.85 1.88
N ALA A 69 25.47 -1.57 0.83
CA ALA A 69 26.17 -2.60 0.06
C ALA A 69 27.24 -3.33 0.88
N ILE A 70 28.04 -2.60 1.67
CA ILE A 70 29.04 -3.17 2.57
C ILE A 70 28.37 -4.05 3.62
N LEU A 71 27.35 -3.53 4.29
CA LEU A 71 26.63 -4.27 5.35
C LEU A 71 25.92 -5.51 4.79
N ALA A 72 25.30 -5.41 3.61
CA ALA A 72 24.67 -6.54 2.94
C ALA A 72 25.70 -7.62 2.59
N THR A 73 26.84 -7.23 2.02
CA THR A 73 27.93 -8.15 1.67
C THR A 73 28.46 -8.85 2.91
N ALA A 74 28.75 -8.10 3.98
CA ALA A 74 29.18 -8.67 5.25
C ALA A 74 28.14 -9.66 5.80
N GLY A 75 26.85 -9.28 5.82
CA GLY A 75 25.78 -10.16 6.28
C GLY A 75 25.68 -11.46 5.48
N VAL A 76 25.83 -11.40 4.15
CA VAL A 76 25.83 -12.60 3.30
C VAL A 76 27.06 -13.47 3.55
N LEU A 77 28.26 -12.88 3.68
CA LEU A 77 29.49 -13.62 3.94
C LEU A 77 29.49 -14.31 5.30
N GLU A 78 28.84 -13.71 6.30
CA GLU A 78 28.63 -14.28 7.64
C GLU A 78 27.49 -15.32 7.70
N GLY A 79 26.82 -15.58 6.57
CA GLY A 79 25.69 -16.51 6.52
C GLY A 79 24.46 -16.03 7.30
N ALA A 80 24.28 -14.72 7.44
CA ALA A 80 23.15 -14.15 8.16
C ALA A 80 21.81 -14.52 7.50
N ALA A 81 20.76 -14.60 8.31
CA ALA A 81 19.40 -14.83 7.80
C ALA A 81 18.96 -13.70 6.85
N LEU A 82 18.11 -14.04 5.87
CA LEU A 82 17.69 -13.10 4.82
C LEU A 82 17.06 -11.80 5.37
N TRP A 83 16.24 -11.90 6.42
CA TRP A 83 15.64 -10.74 7.08
C TRP A 83 16.69 -9.81 7.72
N ILE A 84 17.79 -10.36 8.24
CA ILE A 84 18.90 -9.58 8.80
C ILE A 84 19.59 -8.81 7.68
N VAL A 85 19.89 -9.49 6.57
CA VAL A 85 20.49 -8.84 5.40
C VAL A 85 19.58 -7.72 4.88
N ALA A 86 18.27 -7.92 4.84
CA ALA A 86 17.32 -6.89 4.47
C ALA A 86 17.31 -5.70 5.44
N LEU A 87 17.36 -5.92 6.75
CA LEU A 87 17.49 -4.84 7.74
C LEU A 87 18.82 -4.09 7.59
N LEU A 88 19.92 -4.79 7.32
CA LEU A 88 21.22 -4.18 7.07
C LEU A 88 21.23 -3.32 5.80
N ILE A 89 20.47 -3.71 4.78
CA ILE A 89 20.25 -2.89 3.58
C ILE A 89 19.43 -1.65 3.92
N LEU A 90 18.31 -1.82 4.62
CA LEU A 90 17.32 -0.74 4.84
C LEU A 90 17.72 0.24 5.95
N GLY A 91 18.42 -0.22 6.99
CA GLY A 91 18.79 0.55 8.17
C GLY A 91 19.48 1.89 7.83
N PRO A 92 20.53 1.90 6.98
CA PRO A 92 21.19 3.13 6.54
C PRO A 92 20.26 4.14 5.85
N TRP A 93 19.15 3.71 5.25
CA TRP A 93 18.21 4.58 4.54
C TRP A 93 17.23 5.29 5.48
N VAL A 94 17.00 4.78 6.70
CA VAL A 94 15.99 5.32 7.62
C VAL A 94 16.13 6.83 7.85
N PRO A 95 17.34 7.38 8.15
CA PRO A 95 17.48 8.82 8.34
C PRO A 95 17.21 9.63 7.06
N ALA A 96 17.67 9.14 5.91
CA ALA A 96 17.49 9.82 4.63
C ALA A 96 16.00 9.86 4.22
N VAL A 97 15.29 8.74 4.39
CA VAL A 97 13.85 8.64 4.12
C VAL A 97 13.07 9.52 5.09
N TYR A 98 13.43 9.56 6.38
CA TYR A 98 12.77 10.43 7.35
C TYR A 98 12.92 11.92 7.01
N VAL A 99 14.16 12.38 6.76
CA VAL A 99 14.43 13.79 6.42
C VAL A 99 13.74 14.19 5.11
N GLU A 100 13.82 13.33 4.09
CA GLU A 100 13.15 13.59 2.81
C GLU A 100 11.63 13.58 2.97
N GLY A 101 11.08 12.63 3.75
CA GLY A 101 9.64 12.50 4.00
C GLY A 101 9.07 13.71 4.73
N ALA A 102 9.73 14.16 5.80
CA ALA A 102 9.34 15.36 6.55
C ALA A 102 9.35 16.60 5.65
N TRP A 103 10.44 16.79 4.90
CA TRP A 103 10.54 17.89 3.95
C TRP A 103 9.45 17.81 2.86
N LYS A 104 9.19 16.62 2.29
CA LYS A 104 8.11 16.45 1.30
C LYS A 104 6.74 16.74 1.89
N TYR A 105 6.49 16.38 3.15
CA TYR A 105 5.23 16.70 3.80
C TYR A 105 5.05 18.22 3.98
N GLU A 106 6.11 18.94 4.36
CA GLU A 106 6.08 20.40 4.46
C GLU A 106 5.79 21.07 3.10
N HIS A 107 6.28 20.50 2.00
CA HIS A 107 6.21 21.13 0.67
C HIS A 107 5.03 20.64 -0.19
N TYR A 108 4.58 19.41 0.01
CA TYR A 108 3.54 18.76 -0.80
C TYR A 108 2.32 18.30 0.03
N GLY A 109 2.36 18.43 1.36
CA GLY A 109 1.27 18.07 2.26
C GLY A 109 0.81 16.62 2.08
N VAL A 110 -0.51 16.44 1.91
CA VAL A 110 -1.14 15.12 1.79
C VAL A 110 -0.62 14.30 0.59
N TYR A 111 -0.06 14.94 -0.45
CA TYR A 111 0.56 14.20 -1.54
C TYR A 111 1.78 13.39 -1.06
N ALA A 112 2.56 13.90 -0.10
CA ALA A 112 3.68 13.15 0.48
C ALA A 112 3.21 11.90 1.22
N LEU A 113 2.06 11.97 1.91
CA LEU A 113 1.43 10.79 2.52
C LEU A 113 1.02 9.78 1.45
N PHE A 114 0.46 10.23 0.33
CA PHE A 114 0.10 9.34 -0.79
C PHE A 114 1.35 8.60 -1.31
N VAL A 115 2.47 9.30 -1.53
CA VAL A 115 3.73 8.65 -1.92
C VAL A 115 4.15 7.60 -0.89
N GLY A 116 4.12 7.95 0.41
CA GLY A 116 4.49 7.02 1.49
C GLY A 116 3.62 5.76 1.51
N ILE A 117 2.30 5.91 1.39
CA ILE A 117 1.33 4.80 1.35
C ILE A 117 1.63 3.87 0.17
N VAL A 118 1.87 4.42 -1.03
CA VAL A 118 2.18 3.61 -2.21
C VAL A 118 3.53 2.90 -2.07
N VAL A 119 4.55 3.56 -1.53
CA VAL A 119 5.87 2.94 -1.28
C VAL A 119 5.75 1.78 -0.30
N LEU A 120 5.00 1.97 0.79
CA LEU A 120 4.73 0.89 1.74
C LEU A 120 4.02 -0.28 1.05
N GLN A 121 2.96 -0.02 0.28
CA GLN A 121 2.22 -1.07 -0.41
C GLN A 121 3.07 -1.81 -1.46
N VAL A 122 3.95 -1.11 -2.16
CA VAL A 122 4.92 -1.74 -3.07
C VAL A 122 5.90 -2.63 -2.31
N GLY A 123 6.37 -2.19 -1.12
CA GLY A 123 7.20 -3.00 -0.24
C GLY A 123 6.50 -4.29 0.22
N HIS A 124 5.24 -4.18 0.64
CA HIS A 124 4.41 -5.33 1.01
C HIS A 124 4.19 -6.30 -0.17
N MET A 125 3.92 -5.76 -1.36
CA MET A 125 3.88 -6.58 -2.58
C MET A 125 5.23 -7.28 -2.87
N GLY A 126 6.35 -6.63 -2.55
CA GLY A 126 7.69 -7.22 -2.64
C GLY A 126 7.85 -8.45 -1.73
N GLU A 127 7.33 -8.39 -0.50
CA GLU A 127 7.34 -9.53 0.43
C GLU A 127 6.55 -10.72 -0.14
N HIS A 128 5.35 -10.49 -0.66
CA HIS A 128 4.56 -11.53 -1.31
C HIS A 128 5.17 -12.05 -2.61
N THR A 129 5.84 -11.19 -3.36
CA THR A 129 6.61 -11.62 -4.55
C THR A 129 7.70 -12.60 -4.14
N MET A 130 8.43 -12.32 -3.06
CA MET A 130 9.43 -13.24 -2.54
C MET A 130 8.79 -14.53 -2.04
N GLN A 131 7.68 -14.44 -1.31
CA GLN A 131 6.96 -15.61 -0.81
C GLN A 131 6.49 -16.54 -1.94
N VAL A 132 5.83 -16.00 -2.97
CA VAL A 132 5.37 -16.78 -4.12
C VAL A 132 6.55 -17.34 -4.92
N SER A 133 7.66 -16.60 -5.02
CA SER A 133 8.89 -17.09 -5.65
C SER A 133 9.47 -18.29 -4.89
N GLN A 134 9.55 -18.20 -3.56
CA GLN A 134 9.94 -19.33 -2.70
C GLN A 134 8.99 -20.51 -2.88
N LEU A 135 7.68 -20.26 -2.98
CA LEU A 135 6.68 -21.30 -3.16
C LEU A 135 6.84 -22.05 -4.50
N MET A 136 7.14 -21.33 -5.59
CA MET A 136 7.45 -21.93 -6.89
C MET A 136 8.71 -22.78 -6.84
N VAL A 137 9.78 -22.29 -6.19
CA VAL A 137 11.06 -23.00 -6.07
C VAL A 137 10.98 -24.20 -5.13
N THR A 138 10.12 -24.14 -4.10
CA THR A 138 9.94 -25.22 -3.11
C THR A 138 8.78 -26.15 -3.45
N HIS A 139 8.29 -26.13 -4.69
CA HIS A 139 7.22 -26.99 -5.18
C HIS A 139 5.94 -26.95 -4.32
N GLY A 140 5.55 -25.76 -3.84
CA GLY A 140 4.34 -25.57 -3.05
C GLY A 140 4.51 -25.75 -1.54
N THR A 141 5.74 -25.86 -1.03
CA THR A 141 5.98 -26.06 0.41
C THR A 141 5.84 -24.75 1.20
N LEU A 142 4.66 -24.52 1.79
CA LEU A 142 4.37 -23.31 2.59
C LEU A 142 5.30 -23.10 3.77
N ALA A 143 5.69 -24.16 4.48
CA ALA A 143 6.62 -24.10 5.62
C ALA A 143 8.04 -23.63 5.27
N ARG A 144 8.34 -23.44 3.98
CA ARG A 144 9.61 -22.94 3.47
C ARG A 144 9.46 -21.63 2.69
N SER A 145 8.26 -21.05 2.68
CA SER A 145 7.88 -19.94 1.81
C SER A 145 7.21 -18.83 2.62
N HIS A 146 8.02 -17.97 3.25
CA HIS A 146 7.56 -16.96 4.21
C HIS A 146 7.96 -15.52 3.82
N GLY A 147 8.54 -15.31 2.63
CA GLY A 147 9.04 -14.00 2.22
C GLY A 147 10.45 -13.70 2.75
N VAL A 148 10.83 -12.42 2.74
CA VAL A 148 12.13 -11.94 3.23
C VAL A 148 12.13 -11.87 4.76
N PHE A 149 11.07 -11.28 5.33
CA PHE A 149 10.96 -11.00 6.76
C PHE A 149 10.25 -12.08 7.55
N GLY A 150 9.51 -12.98 6.89
CA GLY A 150 8.91 -14.17 7.51
C GLY A 150 7.71 -13.86 8.39
N GLN A 151 7.91 -12.98 9.37
CA GLN A 151 6.91 -12.50 10.32
C GLN A 151 5.83 -11.63 9.66
N LEU A 152 6.09 -11.11 8.46
CA LEU A 152 5.10 -10.35 7.69
C LEU A 152 4.00 -11.24 7.08
N ASP A 153 4.19 -12.56 7.07
CA ASP A 153 3.23 -13.54 6.53
C ASP A 153 2.16 -13.99 7.56
N PHE A 154 2.05 -13.33 8.71
CA PHE A 154 1.02 -13.67 9.69
C PHE A 154 -0.31 -12.99 9.39
N GLU A 155 -1.42 -13.70 9.62
CA GLU A 155 -2.78 -13.16 9.41
C GLU A 155 -3.01 -11.85 10.17
N THR A 156 -2.49 -11.72 11.39
CA THR A 156 -2.56 -10.46 12.15
C THR A 156 -1.91 -9.30 11.38
N VAL A 157 -0.77 -9.52 10.73
CA VAL A 157 -0.08 -8.47 9.96
C VAL A 157 -0.91 -8.10 8.74
N HIS A 158 -1.40 -9.08 7.98
CA HIS A 158 -2.26 -8.84 6.83
C HIS A 158 -3.50 -8.06 7.21
N PHE A 159 -4.23 -8.47 8.26
CA PHE A 159 -5.39 -7.75 8.76
C PHE A 159 -5.08 -6.27 9.02
N PHE A 160 -4.07 -5.96 9.83
CA PHE A 160 -3.76 -4.56 10.13
C PHE A 160 -3.24 -3.79 8.92
N TRP A 161 -2.48 -4.45 8.03
CA TRP A 161 -1.92 -3.83 6.85
C TRP A 161 -3.00 -3.50 5.82
N ASP A 162 -3.82 -4.48 5.43
CA ASP A 162 -4.90 -4.34 4.46
C ASP A 162 -5.97 -3.35 4.97
N SER A 163 -6.35 -3.42 6.27
CA SER A 163 -7.23 -2.42 6.86
C SER A 163 -6.64 -1.00 6.79
N ALA A 164 -5.34 -0.84 7.07
CA ALA A 164 -4.68 0.46 7.00
C ALA A 164 -4.62 1.01 5.57
N ILE A 165 -4.40 0.15 4.57
CA ILE A 165 -4.38 0.52 3.15
C ILE A 165 -5.79 0.89 2.68
N TRP A 166 -6.81 0.10 3.01
CA TRP A 166 -8.20 0.39 2.69
C TRP A 166 -8.65 1.73 3.30
N LEU A 167 -8.41 1.96 4.60
CA LEU A 167 -8.72 3.23 5.25
C LEU A 167 -7.92 4.40 4.68
N SER A 168 -6.66 4.18 4.30
CA SER A 168 -5.86 5.19 3.62
C SER A 168 -6.44 5.55 2.25
N LEU A 169 -6.94 4.57 1.48
CA LEU A 169 -7.62 4.79 0.21
C LEU A 169 -8.95 5.54 0.40
N CYS A 170 -9.71 5.27 1.46
CA CYS A 170 -10.87 6.05 1.85
C CYS A 170 -10.52 7.54 2.03
N PHE A 171 -9.46 7.81 2.80
CA PHE A 171 -8.96 9.16 3.03
C PHE A 171 -8.43 9.83 1.75
N LEU A 172 -7.65 9.11 0.94
CA LEU A 172 -7.10 9.61 -0.31
C LEU A 172 -8.21 9.90 -1.33
N LEU A 173 -9.27 9.07 -1.40
CA LEU A 173 -10.44 9.35 -2.21
C LEU A 173 -11.10 10.67 -1.82
N PHE A 174 -11.26 10.92 -0.52
CA PHE A 174 -11.78 12.19 -0.04
C PHE A 174 -10.95 13.37 -0.59
N ARG A 175 -9.62 13.23 -0.69
CA ARG A 175 -8.71 14.31 -1.07
C ARG A 175 -8.43 14.46 -2.57
N PHE A 176 -8.37 13.35 -3.30
CA PHE A 176 -7.81 13.27 -4.66
C PHE A 176 -8.73 12.58 -5.68
N ALA A 177 -9.94 12.16 -5.31
CA ALA A 177 -10.79 11.41 -6.23
C ALA A 177 -11.13 12.16 -7.54
N ARG A 178 -11.14 13.50 -7.54
CA ARG A 178 -11.55 14.29 -8.72
C ARG A 178 -10.53 14.14 -9.84
N GLY A 179 -10.91 13.43 -10.90
CA GLY A 179 -10.07 13.19 -12.06
C GLY A 179 -9.05 12.06 -11.86
N ASN A 180 -9.11 11.32 -10.75
CA ASN A 180 -8.23 10.17 -10.52
C ASN A 180 -9.06 8.88 -10.56
N PRO A 181 -9.32 8.30 -11.75
CA PRO A 181 -10.12 7.08 -11.88
C PRO A 181 -9.43 5.87 -11.25
N TRP A 182 -8.09 5.80 -11.34
CA TRP A 182 -7.31 4.71 -10.77
C TRP A 182 -7.44 4.61 -9.26
N LEU A 183 -7.61 5.74 -8.56
CA LEU A 183 -7.85 5.73 -7.12
C LEU A 183 -9.18 5.05 -6.75
N TRP A 184 -10.20 5.14 -7.60
CA TRP A 184 -11.46 4.40 -7.41
C TRP A 184 -11.29 2.91 -7.66
N VAL A 185 -10.50 2.53 -8.66
CA VAL A 185 -10.19 1.13 -8.95
C VAL A 185 -9.40 0.52 -7.79
N ALA A 186 -8.37 1.21 -7.29
CA ALA A 186 -7.59 0.79 -6.13
C ALA A 186 -8.47 0.62 -4.89
N PHE A 187 -9.34 1.59 -4.61
CA PHE A 187 -10.28 1.52 -3.51
C PHE A 187 -11.22 0.31 -3.61
N ALA A 188 -11.84 0.09 -4.77
CA ALA A 188 -12.74 -1.05 -4.96
C ALA A 188 -12.02 -2.40 -4.82
N ALA A 189 -10.80 -2.51 -5.33
CA ALA A 189 -9.97 -3.71 -5.18
C ALA A 189 -9.59 -3.94 -3.70
N ALA A 190 -9.19 -2.88 -2.99
CA ALA A 190 -8.86 -2.96 -1.57
C ALA A 190 -10.08 -3.32 -0.71
N SER A 191 -11.27 -2.80 -1.03
CA SER A 191 -12.52 -3.19 -0.37
C SER A 191 -12.82 -4.68 -0.54
N LEU A 192 -12.67 -5.22 -1.75
CA LEU A 192 -12.86 -6.66 -1.99
C LEU A 192 -11.89 -7.50 -1.16
N HIS A 193 -10.62 -7.10 -1.15
CA HIS A 193 -9.55 -7.79 -0.43
C HIS A 193 -9.74 -7.69 1.09
N GLU A 194 -10.21 -6.55 1.61
CA GLU A 194 -10.48 -6.34 3.03
C GLU A 194 -11.58 -7.30 3.55
N VAL A 195 -12.61 -7.60 2.75
CA VAL A 195 -13.65 -8.58 3.15
C VAL A 195 -13.05 -9.94 3.49
N GLU A 196 -12.05 -10.37 2.70
CA GLU A 196 -11.33 -11.62 2.93
C GLU A 196 -10.56 -11.59 4.26
N HIS A 197 -9.84 -10.49 4.56
CA HIS A 197 -9.05 -10.37 5.78
C HIS A 197 -9.87 -10.17 7.05
N LEU A 198 -11.01 -9.46 6.98
CA LEU A 198 -11.95 -9.42 8.10
C LEU A 198 -12.45 -10.84 8.44
N TYR A 199 -12.73 -11.65 7.42
CA TYR A 199 -13.19 -13.03 7.60
C TYR A 199 -12.10 -13.95 8.16
N LEU A 200 -10.91 -13.94 7.55
CA LEU A 200 -9.78 -14.77 7.97
C LEU A 200 -9.29 -14.40 9.36
N TYR A 201 -9.22 -13.11 9.69
CA TYR A 201 -8.83 -12.67 11.03
C TYR A 201 -9.85 -13.08 12.09
N TRP A 202 -11.15 -13.02 11.80
CA TRP A 202 -12.17 -13.54 12.71
C TRP A 202 -12.01 -15.05 12.93
N LEU A 203 -11.75 -15.84 11.89
CA LEU A 203 -11.45 -17.26 12.04
C LEU A 203 -10.19 -17.51 12.87
N TYR A 204 -9.13 -16.74 12.61
CA TYR A 204 -7.86 -16.83 13.30
C TYR A 204 -8.00 -16.59 14.81
N GLN A 205 -8.81 -15.61 15.21
CA GLN A 205 -9.02 -15.24 16.62
C GLN A 205 -10.02 -16.13 17.35
N PHE A 206 -11.15 -16.47 16.71
CA PHE A 206 -12.29 -17.09 17.40
C PHE A 206 -12.50 -18.56 17.04
N HIS A 207 -11.87 -19.05 15.96
CA HIS A 207 -12.06 -20.40 15.43
C HIS A 207 -10.74 -21.04 14.98
N GLN A 208 -9.70 -20.90 15.79
CA GLN A 208 -8.33 -21.34 15.49
C GLN A 208 -8.26 -22.82 15.05
N SER A 209 -9.04 -23.71 15.67
CA SER A 209 -9.09 -25.12 15.25
C SER A 209 -9.57 -25.27 13.80
N PHE A 210 -10.64 -24.59 13.40
CA PHE A 210 -11.12 -24.62 12.02
C PHE A 210 -10.13 -23.95 11.06
N TYR A 211 -9.55 -22.80 11.47
CA TYR A 211 -8.54 -22.09 10.70
C TYR A 211 -7.35 -22.99 10.33
N LEU A 212 -6.80 -23.73 11.31
CA LEU A 212 -5.66 -24.63 11.11
C LEU A 212 -5.98 -25.90 10.29
N HIS A 213 -7.25 -26.30 10.21
CA HIS A 213 -7.68 -27.52 9.49
C HIS A 213 -8.40 -27.21 8.16
N GLY A 214 -8.00 -26.13 7.49
CA GLY A 214 -8.47 -25.78 6.13
C GLY A 214 -9.29 -24.48 6.04
N GLY A 215 -9.74 -23.92 7.17
CA GLY A 215 -10.42 -22.62 7.19
C GLY A 215 -9.53 -21.45 6.73
N PHE A 216 -8.21 -21.64 6.75
CA PHE A 216 -7.22 -20.70 6.23
C PHE A 216 -7.42 -20.35 4.74
N GLU A 217 -8.05 -21.21 3.93
CA GLU A 217 -8.32 -20.92 2.52
C GLU A 217 -9.33 -19.78 2.32
N GLY A 218 -10.06 -19.40 3.38
CA GLY A 218 -10.89 -18.21 3.42
C GLY A 218 -12.18 -18.30 2.60
N ILE A 219 -12.57 -17.19 1.97
CA ILE A 219 -13.78 -17.09 1.16
C ILE A 219 -13.50 -17.56 -0.26
N MET A 220 -12.52 -16.95 -0.92
CA MET A 220 -12.27 -17.15 -2.35
C MET A 220 -11.09 -18.07 -2.67
N GLY A 221 -10.31 -18.54 -1.69
CA GLY A 221 -9.23 -19.50 -1.92
C GLY A 221 -9.73 -20.89 -2.35
N ASN A 222 -8.82 -21.77 -2.76
CA ASN A 222 -9.17 -23.13 -3.18
C ASN A 222 -9.74 -23.92 -2.00
N GLY A 223 -11.00 -24.35 -2.10
CA GLY A 223 -11.73 -24.97 -1.00
C GLY A 223 -12.31 -23.99 0.03
N GLY A 224 -12.26 -22.68 -0.26
CA GLY A 224 -12.90 -21.63 0.53
C GLY A 224 -14.43 -21.65 0.46
N VAL A 225 -15.07 -20.72 1.17
CA VAL A 225 -16.55 -20.62 1.27
C VAL A 225 -17.22 -20.55 -0.11
N ILE A 226 -16.69 -19.71 -1.00
CA ILE A 226 -17.11 -19.58 -2.40
C ILE A 226 -16.18 -20.42 -3.29
N GLY A 227 -14.88 -20.38 -3.01
CA GLY A 227 -13.89 -21.15 -3.73
C GLY A 227 -13.36 -20.46 -4.99
N SER A 228 -12.13 -20.80 -5.37
CA SER A 228 -11.55 -20.54 -6.70
C SER A 228 -10.50 -21.60 -7.04
N PRO A 229 -9.95 -21.62 -8.26
CA PRO A 229 -8.84 -22.51 -8.59
C PRO A 229 -7.53 -22.15 -7.85
N LEU A 230 -7.40 -20.95 -7.28
CA LEU A 230 -6.16 -20.45 -6.69
C LEU A 230 -6.06 -20.82 -5.21
N ALA A 231 -4.97 -21.48 -4.81
CA ALA A 231 -4.64 -21.60 -3.40
C ALA A 231 -4.39 -20.22 -2.77
N ARG A 232 -4.69 -20.07 -1.48
CA ARG A 232 -4.65 -18.77 -0.77
C ARG A 232 -3.42 -17.90 -1.04
N PRO A 233 -2.16 -18.38 -1.03
CA PRO A 233 -1.00 -17.51 -1.27
C PRO A 233 -1.00 -16.86 -2.66
N TYR A 234 -1.42 -17.60 -3.69
CA TYR A 234 -1.51 -17.07 -5.06
C TYR A 234 -2.67 -16.09 -5.21
N LEU A 235 -3.80 -16.38 -4.55
CA LEU A 235 -4.94 -15.48 -4.53
C LEU A 235 -4.60 -14.17 -3.81
N HIS A 236 -3.97 -14.24 -2.64
CA HIS A 236 -3.56 -13.08 -1.86
C HIS A 236 -2.53 -12.22 -2.61
N PHE A 237 -1.57 -12.85 -3.32
CA PHE A 237 -0.68 -12.15 -4.24
C PHE A 237 -1.45 -11.45 -5.37
N ALA A 238 -2.45 -12.11 -5.95
CA ALA A 238 -3.28 -11.53 -7.01
C ALA A 238 -4.08 -10.32 -6.49
N TYR A 239 -4.67 -10.40 -5.29
CA TYR A 239 -5.33 -9.27 -4.64
C TYR A 239 -4.38 -8.09 -4.48
N ASN A 240 -3.21 -8.31 -3.88
CA ASN A 240 -2.21 -7.26 -3.69
C ASN A 240 -1.78 -6.64 -5.02
N LEU A 241 -1.63 -7.43 -6.09
CA LEU A 241 -1.28 -6.94 -7.42
C LEU A 241 -2.37 -6.03 -8.00
N ILE A 242 -3.65 -6.41 -7.89
CA ILE A 242 -4.77 -5.60 -8.38
C ILE A 242 -5.07 -4.39 -7.50
N VAL A 243 -4.55 -4.34 -6.26
CA VAL A 243 -4.59 -3.14 -5.40
C VAL A 243 -3.42 -2.21 -5.73
N VAL A 244 -2.18 -2.71 -5.74
CA VAL A 244 -0.98 -1.85 -5.86
C VAL A 244 -0.84 -1.25 -7.25
N THR A 245 -1.23 -1.97 -8.31
CA THR A 245 -1.13 -1.49 -9.69
C THR A 245 -1.93 -0.20 -9.90
N PRO A 246 -3.26 -0.14 -9.61
CA PRO A 246 -4.01 1.10 -9.70
C PRO A 246 -3.56 2.15 -8.67
N MET A 247 -3.01 1.78 -7.51
CA MET A 247 -2.42 2.77 -6.58
C MET A 247 -1.23 3.52 -7.21
N VAL A 248 -0.34 2.80 -7.88
CA VAL A 248 0.80 3.40 -8.60
C VAL A 248 0.32 4.28 -9.74
N LEU A 249 -0.66 3.83 -10.53
CA LEU A 249 -1.26 4.63 -11.61
C LEU A 249 -1.97 5.88 -11.08
N ALA A 250 -2.67 5.76 -9.95
CA ALA A 250 -3.33 6.87 -9.28
C ALA A 250 -2.32 7.92 -8.78
N LEU A 251 -1.21 7.47 -8.18
CA LEU A 251 -0.13 8.36 -7.76
C LEU A 251 0.48 9.06 -8.97
N TRP A 252 0.78 8.32 -10.04
CA TRP A 252 1.33 8.87 -11.28
C TRP A 252 0.44 9.98 -11.86
N ASP A 253 -0.86 9.74 -11.95
CA ASP A 253 -1.82 10.74 -12.42
C ASP A 253 -1.85 11.99 -11.52
N GLU A 254 -1.79 11.81 -10.20
CA GLU A 254 -1.73 12.94 -9.27
C GLU A 254 -0.41 13.71 -9.38
N THR A 255 0.72 13.03 -9.55
CA THR A 255 2.03 13.66 -9.80
C THR A 255 1.96 14.54 -11.05
N ARG A 256 1.35 14.04 -12.13
CA ARG A 256 1.18 14.81 -13.37
C ARG A 256 0.33 16.06 -13.16
N ARG A 257 -0.72 15.97 -12.35
CA ARG A 257 -1.58 17.12 -11.99
C ARG A 257 -0.84 18.16 -11.16
N LEU A 258 -0.06 17.71 -10.17
CA LEU A 258 0.73 18.58 -9.30
C LEU A 258 1.80 19.35 -10.09
N VAL A 259 2.48 18.69 -11.03
CA VAL A 259 3.48 19.34 -11.89
C VAL A 259 2.83 20.30 -12.91
N ALA A 260 1.64 19.99 -13.41
CA ALA A 260 0.90 20.84 -14.34
C ALA A 260 0.24 22.07 -13.67
N SER A 261 0.09 22.07 -12.35
CA SER A 261 -0.45 23.19 -11.56
C SER A 261 0.49 23.55 -10.41
N PRO A 262 1.68 24.11 -10.67
CA PRO A 262 2.52 24.62 -9.60
C PRO A 262 1.75 25.75 -8.91
N SER A 263 1.35 25.54 -7.65
CA SER A 263 0.87 26.62 -6.81
C SER A 263 1.95 27.71 -6.77
N PRO A 264 1.59 29.02 -6.82
CA PRO A 264 2.57 30.05 -6.51
C PRO A 264 3.15 29.77 -5.11
N PRO A 265 4.44 30.06 -4.87
CA PRO A 265 5.02 29.89 -3.55
C PRO A 265 4.13 30.59 -2.52
N VAL A 266 3.88 29.91 -1.41
CA VAL A 266 3.25 30.53 -0.23
C VAL A 266 4.02 31.81 0.03
N GLN A 267 3.38 32.97 -0.17
CA GLN A 267 3.95 34.23 0.25
C GLN A 267 4.14 34.08 1.76
N SER A 268 5.40 33.97 2.18
CA SER A 268 5.82 34.15 3.56
C SER A 268 5.08 35.38 4.05
N ALA A 269 4.21 35.19 5.05
CA ALA A 269 3.48 36.28 5.67
C ALA A 269 4.47 37.43 5.91
N MET A 270 4.15 38.61 5.38
CA MET A 270 4.87 39.84 5.68
C MET A 270 4.98 39.94 7.19
N VAL A 271 6.20 39.82 7.70
CA VAL A 271 6.53 40.25 9.05
C VAL A 271 6.45 41.78 8.99
N PRO A 272 5.51 42.43 9.70
CA PRO A 272 5.51 43.89 9.77
C PRO A 272 6.78 44.33 10.51
N ALA A 273 7.41 45.37 9.96
CA ALA A 273 8.62 46.01 10.46
C ALA A 273 8.41 46.67 11.83
#